data_AF-A0AAV5DH46-F1
#
_entry.id   AF-A0AAV5DH46-F1
#
_cell.length_a   1.000
_cell.length_b   1.000
_cell.length_c   1.000
_cell.angle_alpha   90.00
_cell.angle_beta   90.00
_cell.angle_gamma   90.00
#
_symmetry.space_group_name_H-M   'P 1'
#
loop_
_entity.id
_entity.type
_entity.pdbx_description
1 polymer ?
#
loop_
_entity_poly.entity_id
_entity_poly.type
_entity_poly.pdbx_seq_one_letter_code
_entity_poly.pdbx_strand_id
1 'polypeptide(L)'
;MVPKQTSNRCTVQEALTDMRWVQDIHGVASVDVLREFNKLCDFIIDITLQPGVVDVHRRRLSSLCQYSASSAYTALFQGSTQFGPLEWVWKTWVTEKCLFFLWLVKHDCCWTANRLVRRNLPHPENCPCVTKK
;
A
#
# COMPACT_ATOMS: atom_id res chain seq x y z
N MET A 1 -9.79 -9.24 18.96
CA MET A 1 -9.75 -8.08 18.05
C MET A 1 -9.64 -6.81 18.87
N VAL A 2 -8.61 -5.99 18.62
CA VAL A 2 -8.24 -4.85 19.48
C VAL A 2 -8.96 -3.57 19.04
N PRO A 3 -9.65 -2.85 19.95
CA PRO A 3 -10.29 -1.58 19.66
C PRO A 3 -9.26 -0.50 19.28
N LYS A 4 -9.60 0.35 18.30
CA LYS A 4 -8.73 1.47 17.88
C LYS A 4 -8.38 2.42 19.03
N GLN A 5 -9.31 2.63 19.96
CA GLN A 5 -9.08 3.52 21.10
C GLN A 5 -8.01 2.98 22.04
N THR A 6 -8.00 1.68 22.27
CA THR A 6 -7.00 0.99 23.09
C THR A 6 -5.64 1.01 22.40
N SER A 7 -5.60 0.70 21.10
CA SER A 7 -4.37 0.73 20.29
C SER A 7 -3.70 2.11 20.24
N ASN A 8 -4.48 3.20 20.29
CA ASN A 8 -3.94 4.56 20.21
C ASN A 8 -3.46 5.11 21.56
N ARG A 9 -3.90 4.52 22.68
CA ARG A 9 -3.58 5.00 24.04
C ARG A 9 -2.53 4.13 24.73
N CYS A 10 -2.40 2.87 24.34
CA CYS A 10 -1.45 1.94 24.95
C CYS A 10 -0.09 2.06 24.27
N THR A 11 0.94 2.36 25.06
CA THR A 11 2.33 2.32 24.58
C THR A 11 2.83 0.89 24.47
N VAL A 12 3.86 0.65 23.64
CA VAL A 12 4.48 -0.68 23.52
C VAL A 12 5.02 -1.18 24.86
N GLN A 13 5.59 -0.27 25.67
CA GLN A 13 6.05 -0.60 27.02
C GLN A 13 4.90 -1.09 27.91
N GLU A 14 3.79 -0.36 27.97
CA GLU A 14 2.62 -0.76 28.77
C GLU A 14 1.98 -2.06 28.26
N ALA A 15 1.95 -2.25 26.95
CA ALA A 15 1.39 -3.43 26.31
C ALA A 15 2.19 -4.69 26.67
N LEU A 16 3.53 -4.61 26.64
CA LEU A 16 4.43 -5.72 26.92
C LEU A 16 4.56 -6.02 28.42
N THR A 17 4.41 -5.01 29.28
CA THR A 17 4.44 -5.20 30.74
C THR A 17 3.30 -6.13 31.15
N ASP A 18 3.63 -7.21 31.86
CA ASP A 18 2.69 -8.22 32.36
C ASP A 18 1.76 -8.84 31.29
N MET A 19 2.18 -8.85 30.02
CA MET A 19 1.36 -9.34 28.89
C MET A 19 -0.01 -8.65 28.80
N ARG A 20 -0.09 -7.38 29.23
CA ARG A 20 -1.33 -6.60 29.27
C ARG A 20 -2.05 -6.52 27.92
N TRP A 21 -1.30 -6.52 26.82
CA TRP A 21 -1.82 -6.50 25.45
C TRP A 21 -2.78 -7.66 25.14
N VAL A 22 -2.70 -8.79 25.84
CA VAL A 22 -3.61 -9.94 25.68
C VAL A 22 -5.02 -9.58 26.15
N GLN A 23 -5.14 -8.75 27.18
CA GLN A 23 -6.42 -8.31 27.75
C GLN A 23 -7.18 -7.36 26.81
N ASP A 24 -6.46 -6.68 25.91
CA ASP A 24 -7.03 -5.74 24.94
C ASP A 24 -7.68 -6.45 23.73
N ILE A 25 -7.56 -7.78 23.65
CA ILE A 25 -8.11 -8.60 22.57
C ILE A 25 -9.56 -8.97 22.91
N HIS A 26 -10.52 -8.33 22.23
CA HIS A 26 -11.95 -8.63 22.43
C HIS A 26 -12.57 -9.50 21.32
N GLY A 27 -13.60 -10.29 21.65
CA GLY A 27 -14.41 -11.06 20.70
C GLY A 27 -14.03 -12.53 20.57
N VAL A 28 -14.81 -13.29 19.79
CA VAL A 28 -14.59 -14.72 19.56
C VAL A 28 -13.45 -14.92 18.56
N ALA A 29 -12.40 -15.62 18.99
CA ALA A 29 -11.27 -15.96 18.13
C ALA A 29 -11.53 -17.31 17.42
N SER A 30 -11.33 -17.36 16.10
CA SER A 30 -11.25 -18.63 15.38
C SER A 30 -9.96 -19.38 15.75
N VAL A 31 -9.93 -20.68 15.46
CA VAL A 31 -8.72 -21.51 15.67
C VAL A 31 -7.50 -20.95 14.91
N ASP A 32 -7.72 -20.37 13.73
CA ASP A 32 -6.67 -19.72 12.95
C ASP A 32 -6.09 -18.50 13.67
N VAL A 33 -6.95 -17.68 14.27
CA VAL A 33 -6.54 -16.50 15.02
C VAL A 33 -5.77 -16.91 16.27
N LEU A 34 -6.20 -17.96 16.97
CA LEU A 34 -5.48 -18.49 18.14
C LEU A 34 -4.09 -19.02 17.79
N ARG A 35 -3.94 -19.66 16.63
CA ARG A 35 -2.65 -20.13 16.13
C ARG A 35 -1.70 -18.97 15.84
N GLU A 36 -2.16 -17.94 15.14
CA GLU A 36 -1.33 -16.75 14.87
C GLU A 36 -1.01 -15.99 16.16
N PHE A 37 -1.96 -15.93 17.10
CA PHE A 37 -1.75 -15.36 18.42
C PHE A 37 -0.64 -16.10 19.20
N ASN A 38 -0.67 -17.43 19.24
CA ASN A 38 0.37 -18.21 19.93
C ASN A 38 1.76 -17.96 19.33
N LYS A 39 1.88 -17.95 17.99
CA LYS A 39 3.16 -17.61 17.32
C LYS A 39 3.65 -16.22 17.76
N LEU A 40 2.74 -15.25 17.82
CA LEU A 40 3.07 -13.89 18.25
C LEU A 40 3.53 -13.87 19.71
N CYS A 41 2.85 -14.60 20.61
CA CYS A 41 3.27 -14.76 22.00
C CYS A 41 4.69 -15.32 22.12
N ASP A 42 5.01 -16.38 21.37
CA ASP A 42 6.33 -16.99 21.36
C ASP A 42 7.41 -15.98 20.95
N PHE A 43 7.16 -15.15 19.94
CA PHE A 43 8.10 -14.09 19.53
C PHE A 43 8.22 -12.95 20.54
N ILE A 44 7.13 -12.61 21.23
CA ILE A 44 7.09 -11.45 22.12
C ILE A 44 7.75 -11.76 23.48
N ILE A 45 7.62 -13.00 23.97
CA ILE A 45 8.20 -13.42 25.26
C ILE A 45 9.72 -13.17 25.33
N ASP A 46 10.42 -13.31 24.20
CA ASP A 46 11.87 -13.10 24.14
C ASP A 46 12.28 -11.62 24.03
N ILE A 47 11.32 -10.69 23.93
CA ILE A 47 11.60 -9.25 23.78
C ILE A 47 11.91 -8.65 25.16
N THR A 48 13.17 -8.25 25.36
CA THR A 48 13.58 -7.47 26.54
C THR A 48 13.69 -5.99 26.19
N LEU A 49 12.83 -5.15 26.79
CA LEU A 49 12.90 -3.69 26.66
C LEU A 49 14.05 -3.13 27.50
N GLN A 50 14.85 -2.22 26.92
CA GLN A 50 15.95 -1.55 27.62
C GLN A 50 15.50 -0.18 28.17
N PRO A 51 15.47 0.02 29.50
CA PRO A 51 15.07 1.30 30.07
C PRO A 51 16.01 2.43 29.64
N GLY A 52 15.45 3.56 29.22
CA GLY A 52 16.21 4.75 28.84
C GLY A 52 16.85 4.70 27.44
N VAL A 53 16.69 3.61 26.70
CA VAL A 53 17.06 3.52 25.29
C VAL A 53 15.82 3.82 24.44
N VAL A 54 15.95 4.75 23.49
CA VAL A 54 14.85 5.08 22.58
C VAL A 54 14.66 3.95 21.58
N ASP A 55 13.43 3.48 21.42
CA ASP A 55 13.07 2.47 20.44
C ASP A 55 13.42 2.92 19.02
N VAL A 56 14.11 2.05 18.27
CA VAL A 56 14.47 2.31 16.88
C VAL A 56 13.58 1.48 15.96
N HIS A 57 12.65 2.14 15.28
CA HIS A 57 11.86 1.50 14.23
C HIS A 57 12.75 1.17 13.03
N ARG A 58 13.17 -0.09 12.91
CA ARG A 58 13.94 -0.58 11.76
C ARG A 58 13.04 -1.18 10.70
N ARG A 59 13.06 -0.57 9.51
CA ARG A 59 12.27 -1.05 8.38
C ARG A 59 13.04 -2.08 7.55
N ARG A 60 12.50 -3.29 7.42
CA ARG A 60 13.07 -4.40 6.63
C ARG A 60 13.17 -4.12 5.11
N LEU A 61 12.49 -3.08 4.62
CA LEU A 61 12.41 -2.71 3.20
C LEU A 61 13.52 -1.76 2.75
N SER A 62 14.38 -1.30 3.65
CA SER A 62 15.54 -0.46 3.34
C SER A 62 16.82 -1.16 3.78
N SER A 63 17.83 -1.22 2.90
CA SER A 63 19.14 -1.81 3.21
C SER A 63 19.82 -1.17 4.42
N LEU A 64 19.48 0.08 4.73
CA LEU A 64 20.01 0.84 5.85
C LEU A 64 19.09 0.86 7.08
N CYS A 65 17.93 0.19 7.04
CA CYS A 65 16.92 0.18 8.10
C CYS A 65 16.42 1.57 8.57
N GLN A 66 16.77 2.65 7.88
CA GLN A 66 16.34 4.01 8.19
C GLN A 66 15.03 4.35 7.48
N TYR A 67 14.18 5.10 8.18
CA TYR A 67 12.96 5.66 7.62
C TYR A 67 13.29 6.84 6.68
N SER A 68 12.84 6.75 5.44
CA SER A 68 12.77 7.88 4.51
C SER A 68 11.43 7.84 3.80
N ALA A 69 10.82 9.00 3.57
CA ALA A 69 9.60 9.08 2.77
C ALA A 69 9.82 8.45 1.38
N SER A 70 10.98 8.66 0.77
CA SER A 70 11.33 8.09 -0.54
C SER A 70 11.31 6.56 -0.52
N SER A 71 11.98 5.92 0.45
CA SER A 71 12.00 4.46 0.57
C SER A 71 10.63 3.87 0.91
N ALA A 72 9.76 4.66 1.55
CA ALA A 72 8.38 4.27 1.80
C ALA A 72 7.55 4.21 0.53
N TYR A 73 7.64 5.25 -0.29
CA TYR A 73 6.98 5.30 -1.57
C TYR A 73 7.50 4.20 -2.50
N THR A 74 8.81 3.99 -2.60
CA THR A 74 9.35 2.93 -3.48
C THR A 74 8.89 1.54 -3.06
N ALA A 75 8.84 1.24 -1.76
CA ALA A 75 8.34 -0.04 -1.27
C ALA A 75 6.83 -0.23 -1.51
N LEU A 76 6.03 0.84 -1.41
CA LEU A 76 4.58 0.77 -1.74
C LEU A 76 4.35 0.45 -3.22
N PHE A 77 5.25 0.90 -4.09
CA PHE A 77 5.19 0.66 -5.53
C PHE A 77 6.05 -0.53 -5.97
N GLN A 78 6.57 -1.34 -5.04
CA GLN A 78 7.34 -2.53 -5.38
C GLN A 78 6.42 -3.55 -6.09
N GLY A 79 6.80 -3.95 -7.31
CA GLY A 79 5.98 -4.81 -8.17
C GLY A 79 4.97 -4.04 -9.05
N SER A 80 4.93 -2.71 -8.97
CA SER A 80 4.17 -1.91 -9.93
C SER A 80 4.85 -1.90 -11.30
N THR A 81 4.04 -1.81 -12.36
CA THR A 81 4.55 -1.71 -13.73
C THR A 81 5.23 -0.37 -13.93
N GLN A 82 6.56 -0.37 -14.07
CA GLN A 82 7.31 0.84 -14.36
C GLN A 82 6.98 1.34 -15.78
N PHE A 83 6.68 2.62 -15.90
CA PHE A 83 6.45 3.26 -17.19
C PHE A 83 7.73 4.00 -17.62
N GLY A 84 8.53 3.40 -18.50
CA GLY A 84 9.77 4.01 -19.00
C GLY A 84 9.57 5.43 -19.60
N PRO A 85 8.49 5.70 -20.35
CA PRO A 85 8.21 7.04 -20.85
C PRO A 85 7.66 8.02 -19.80
N LEU A 86 7.46 7.61 -18.53
CA LEU A 86 6.92 8.48 -17.47
C LEU A 86 7.80 9.72 -17.32
N GLU A 87 9.12 9.54 -17.33
CA GLU A 87 10.07 10.64 -17.27
C GLU A 87 9.88 11.64 -18.41
N TRP A 88 9.60 11.15 -19.62
CA TRP A 88 9.37 12.00 -20.79
C TRP A 88 8.03 12.74 -20.67
N VAL A 89 6.99 12.03 -20.25
CA VAL A 89 5.63 12.56 -20.08
C VAL A 89 5.61 13.65 -19.00
N TRP A 90 6.31 13.48 -17.88
CA TRP A 90 6.40 14.52 -16.85
C TRP A 90 7.46 15.60 -17.14
N LYS A 91 8.44 15.35 -18.02
CA LYS A 91 9.35 16.39 -18.52
C LYS A 91 8.69 17.29 -19.55
N THR A 92 7.75 16.76 -20.34
CA THR A 92 6.96 17.58 -21.26
C THR A 92 6.01 18.43 -20.44
N TRP A 93 6.17 19.76 -20.53
CA TRP A 93 5.30 20.76 -19.94
C TRP A 93 3.92 20.78 -20.63
N VAL A 94 3.22 19.66 -20.58
CA VAL A 94 1.85 19.54 -21.08
C VAL A 94 0.91 19.77 -19.92
N THR A 95 -0.26 20.33 -20.22
CA THR A 95 -1.32 20.49 -19.22
C THR A 95 -1.67 19.16 -18.57
N GLU A 96 -2.00 19.20 -17.27
CA GLU A 96 -2.32 18.02 -16.45
C GLU A 96 -3.39 17.11 -17.09
N LYS A 97 -4.32 17.72 -17.84
CA LYS A 97 -5.35 17.00 -18.62
C LYS A 97 -4.73 16.02 -19.62
N CYS A 98 -3.70 16.44 -20.35
CA CYS A 98 -3.04 15.59 -21.34
C CYS A 98 -2.23 14.46 -20.69
N LEU A 99 -1.58 14.73 -19.54
CA LEU A 99 -0.87 13.70 -18.77
C LEU A 99 -1.84 12.62 -18.30
N PHE A 100 -3.01 13.02 -17.81
CA PHE A 100 -4.08 12.11 -17.42
C PHE A 100 -4.60 11.28 -18.62
N PHE A 101 -4.79 11.89 -19.78
CA PHE A 101 -5.18 11.15 -20.99
C PHE A 101 -4.10 10.16 -21.45
N LEU A 102 -2.82 10.54 -21.46
CA LEU A 102 -1.73 9.61 -21.80
C LEU A 102 -1.67 8.43 -20.83
N TRP A 103 -1.86 8.69 -19.53
CA TRP A 103 -1.92 7.66 -18.52
C TRP A 103 -3.09 6.68 -18.78
N LEU A 104 -4.29 7.20 -19.08
CA LEU A 104 -5.45 6.37 -19.42
C LEU A 104 -5.21 5.54 -20.70
N VAL A 105 -4.58 6.11 -21.74
CA VAL A 105 -4.24 5.37 -22.97
C VAL A 105 -3.30 4.21 -22.63
N LYS A 106 -2.30 4.43 -21.78
CA LYS A 106 -1.32 3.40 -21.43
C LYS A 106 -1.93 2.21 -20.68
N HIS A 107 -2.89 2.47 -19.80
CA HIS A 107 -3.60 1.42 -19.07
C HIS A 107 -4.69 0.74 -19.91
N ASP A 108 -4.73 1.01 -21.22
CA ASP A 108 -5.84 0.65 -22.11
C ASP A 108 -7.18 1.11 -21.53
N CYS A 109 -7.20 2.15 -20.68
CA CYS A 109 -8.37 2.61 -19.94
C CYS A 109 -9.26 3.56 -20.73
N CYS A 110 -8.78 4.10 -21.84
CA CYS A 110 -9.58 4.94 -22.72
C CYS A 110 -10.69 4.13 -23.41
N TRP A 111 -11.90 4.68 -23.44
CA TRP A 111 -13.01 4.17 -24.23
C TRP A 111 -12.84 4.52 -25.70
N THR A 112 -11.85 3.87 -26.35
CA THR A 112 -11.69 3.92 -27.80
C THR A 112 -12.57 2.86 -28.46
N ALA A 113 -12.93 3.05 -29.73
CA ALA A 113 -13.74 2.08 -30.48
C ALA A 113 -13.11 0.68 -30.43
N ASN A 114 -11.78 0.58 -30.53
CA ASN A 114 -11.04 -0.69 -30.42
C ASN A 114 -11.24 -1.40 -29.06
N ARG A 115 -11.45 -0.67 -27.96
CA ARG A 115 -11.73 -1.27 -26.65
C ARG A 115 -13.18 -1.71 -26.52
N LEU A 116 -14.11 -0.94 -27.09
CA LEU A 116 -15.53 -1.32 -27.16
C LEU A 116 -15.73 -2.60 -27.99
N VAL A 117 -15.05 -2.71 -29.14
CA VAL A 117 -15.01 -3.92 -29.98
C VAL A 117 -14.53 -5.13 -29.18
N ARG A 118 -13.38 -5.02 -28.50
CA ARG A 118 -12.81 -6.10 -27.68
C ARG A 118 -13.73 -6.56 -26.54
N ARG A 119 -14.70 -5.72 -26.13
CA ARG A 119 -15.67 -6.02 -25.07
C ARG A 119 -17.08 -6.30 -25.59
N ASN A 120 -17.28 -6.43 -26.90
CA ASN A 120 -18.58 -6.63 -27.54
C ASN A 120 -19.63 -5.57 -27.17
N LEU A 121 -19.20 -4.32 -26.94
CA LEU A 121 -20.09 -3.20 -26.65
C LEU A 121 -20.47 -2.47 -27.95
N PRO A 122 -21.65 -1.80 -28.00
CA PRO A 122 -22.03 -0.98 -29.14
C PRO A 122 -20.96 0.07 -29.41
N HIS A 123 -20.49 0.15 -30.66
CA HIS A 123 -19.44 1.06 -31.07
C HIS A 123 -19.71 1.60 -32.47
N PRO A 124 -19.32 2.85 -32.77
CA PRO A 124 -19.33 3.36 -34.14
C PRO A 124 -18.28 2.63 -34.99
N GLU A 125 -18.60 2.36 -36.26
CA GLU A 125 -17.67 1.70 -37.22
C GLU A 125 -16.38 2.49 -37.42
N ASN A 126 -16.44 3.82 -37.30
CA ASN A 126 -15.30 4.72 -37.39
C ASN A 126 -15.10 5.50 -36.08
N CYS A 127 -13.84 5.61 -35.63
CA CYS A 127 -13.48 6.47 -34.51
C CYS A 127 -13.82 7.94 -34.84
N PRO A 128 -14.62 8.65 -34.02
CA PRO A 128 -14.96 10.06 -34.25
C PRO A 128 -13.72 10.99 -34.23
N CYS A 129 -12.58 10.51 -33.73
CA CYS A 129 -11.31 11.24 -33.75
C CYS A 129 -10.62 11.28 -35.12
N VAL A 130 -11.03 10.46 -36.09
CA VAL A 130 -10.40 10.34 -37.42
C VAL A 130 -11.09 11.21 -38.47
N THR A 131 -12.31 11.69 -38.21
CA THR A 131 -12.98 12.67 -39.07
C THR A 131 -12.45 14.06 -38.78
N LYS A 132 -11.27 14.37 -39.32
CA LYS A 132 -10.86 15.76 -39.52
C LYS A 132 -11.57 16.30 -40.77
N LYS A 133 -12.14 17.50 -40.64
CA LYS A 133 -12.41 18.40 -41.77
C LYS A 133 -11.11 18.73 -42.50
#